data_AF-A0A242W580-F1
#
_entry.id   AF-A0A242W580-F1
#
_cell.length_a   1.000
_cell.length_b   1.000
_cell.length_c   1.000
_cell.angle_alpha   90.00
_cell.angle_beta   90.00
_cell.angle_gamma   90.00
#
_symmetry.space_group_name_H-M   'P 1'
#
loop_
_entity.id
_entity.type
_entity.pdbx_description
1 polymer ?
#
loop_
_entity_poly.entity_id
_entity_poly.type
_entity_poly.pdbx_seq_one_letter_code
_entity_poly.pdbx_strand_id
1 'polypeptide(L)'
;MEREICFNNICEGKPLVGKLYNVRKEYYRLSSPYFNLEQLPNFLNIILSIVFIFIAFIPFALVFSIIPEYFAIIRFIFVWISFGGSIYLGARLYTEVIYRLNRIQIKKRIEKNNHTLTNLILAEKQLVEQLDILKIPVDYRYPYAISRFESYLSNYRADNYKDCVNIFEQERHNERRIDELRTIQELQRVTNHKIDEGNTIGLINLIKNR
;
A
#
# COMPACT_ATOMS: atom_id res chain seq x y z
N MET A 1 -12.22 32.36 -27.80
CA MET A 1 -10.84 32.16 -28.27
C MET A 1 -10.02 31.35 -27.26
N GLU A 2 -9.97 31.75 -25.98
CA GLU A 2 -9.20 31.01 -24.96
C GLU A 2 -9.71 29.58 -24.69
N ARG A 3 -11.03 29.37 -24.62
CA ARG A 3 -11.64 28.04 -24.47
C ARG A 3 -11.26 27.06 -25.57
N GLU A 4 -11.29 27.52 -26.82
CA GLU A 4 -11.02 26.70 -27.99
C GLU A 4 -9.55 26.24 -28.00
N ILE A 5 -8.63 27.12 -27.60
CA ILE A 5 -7.22 26.78 -27.39
C ILE A 5 -7.10 25.72 -26.28
N CYS A 6 -7.76 25.92 -25.13
CA CYS A 6 -7.72 24.95 -24.03
C CYS A 6 -8.30 23.59 -24.44
N PHE A 7 -9.40 23.59 -25.19
CA PHE A 7 -10.06 22.37 -25.67
C PHE A 7 -9.16 21.61 -26.64
N ASN A 8 -8.57 22.29 -27.62
CA ASN A 8 -7.65 21.68 -28.57
C ASN A 8 -6.43 21.10 -27.86
N ASN A 9 -5.84 21.84 -26.91
CA ASN A 9 -4.72 21.36 -26.11
C ASN A 9 -5.09 20.12 -25.27
N ILE A 10 -6.30 20.04 -24.74
CA ILE A 10 -6.78 18.85 -24.01
C ILE A 10 -6.98 17.66 -24.95
N CYS A 11 -7.58 17.87 -26.12
CA CYS A 11 -7.76 16.83 -27.13
C CYS A 11 -6.42 16.25 -27.59
N GLU A 12 -5.42 17.11 -27.83
CA GLU A 12 -4.05 16.70 -28.19
C GLU A 12 -3.30 16.06 -27.01
N GLY A 13 -3.50 16.59 -25.79
CA GLY A 13 -2.82 16.13 -24.59
C GLY A 13 -3.37 14.82 -24.03
N LYS A 14 -4.64 14.49 -24.24
CA LYS A 14 -5.29 13.27 -23.75
C LYS A 14 -4.55 11.97 -24.10
N PRO A 15 -4.18 11.70 -25.38
CA PRO A 15 -3.40 10.51 -25.70
C PRO A 15 -2.00 10.53 -25.06
N LEU A 16 -1.39 11.70 -24.92
CA LEU A 16 -0.07 11.85 -24.27
C LEU A 16 -0.14 11.54 -22.77
N VAL A 17 -1.17 12.02 -22.07
CA VAL A 17 -1.42 11.70 -20.67
C VAL A 17 -1.71 10.21 -20.49
N GLY A 18 -2.45 9.58 -21.40
CA GLY A 18 -2.65 8.14 -21.40
C GLY A 18 -1.33 7.35 -21.52
N LYS A 19 -0.44 7.76 -22.43
CA LYS A 19 0.91 7.19 -22.56
C LYS A 19 1.75 7.41 -21.32
N LEU A 20 1.76 8.63 -20.77
CA LEU A 20 2.51 8.99 -19.56
C LEU A 20 2.07 8.12 -18.36
N TYR A 21 0.75 7.91 -18.21
CA TYR A 21 0.21 7.04 -17.17
C TYR A 21 0.72 5.59 -17.31
N ASN A 22 0.72 5.06 -18.54
CA ASN A 22 1.21 3.69 -18.79
C ASN A 22 2.72 3.56 -18.56
N VAL A 23 3.52 4.55 -18.99
CA VAL A 23 4.96 4.60 -18.75
C VAL A 23 5.26 4.59 -17.25
N ARG A 24 4.59 5.44 -16.48
CA ARG A 24 4.74 5.48 -15.01
C ARG A 24 4.32 4.17 -14.36
N LYS A 25 3.17 3.61 -14.76
CA LYS A 25 2.68 2.32 -14.26
C LYS A 25 3.70 1.21 -14.49
N GLU A 26 4.28 1.14 -15.68
CA GLU A 26 5.29 0.14 -16.02
C GLU A 26 6.61 0.38 -15.28
N TYR A 27 7.06 1.63 -15.16
CA TYR A 27 8.22 1.99 -14.37
C TYR A 27 8.07 1.51 -12.93
N TYR A 28 6.95 1.83 -12.27
CA TYR A 28 6.68 1.37 -10.91
C TYR A 28 6.56 -0.15 -10.80
N ARG A 29 5.99 -0.83 -11.79
CA ARG A 29 5.95 -2.31 -11.80
C ARG A 29 7.35 -2.92 -11.78
N LEU A 30 8.28 -2.34 -12.54
CA LEU A 30 9.65 -2.84 -12.68
C LEU A 30 10.57 -2.40 -11.52
N SER A 31 10.33 -1.22 -10.96
CA SER A 31 11.11 -0.63 -9.86
C SER A 31 10.54 -0.92 -8.47
N SER A 32 9.32 -1.44 -8.37
CA SER A 32 8.62 -1.65 -7.10
C SER A 32 9.45 -2.52 -6.14
N PRO A 33 9.60 -2.08 -4.87
CA PRO A 33 10.29 -2.85 -3.84
C PRO A 33 9.44 -4.01 -3.32
N TYR A 34 8.18 -4.16 -3.74
CA TYR A 34 7.29 -5.18 -3.22
C TYR A 34 7.65 -6.57 -3.74
N PHE A 35 8.03 -7.43 -2.80
CA PHE A 35 8.19 -8.86 -2.97
C PHE A 35 7.25 -9.55 -1.98
N ASN A 36 6.40 -10.45 -2.48
CA ASN A 36 5.55 -11.27 -1.62
C ASN A 36 6.45 -12.28 -0.88
N LEU A 37 6.39 -12.32 0.46
CA LEU A 37 7.12 -13.31 1.27
C LEU A 37 6.85 -14.76 0.81
N GLU A 38 5.68 -15.01 0.21
CA GLU A 38 5.29 -16.30 -0.37
C GLU A 38 6.19 -16.75 -1.54
N GLN A 39 6.94 -15.85 -2.17
CA GLN A 39 7.85 -16.17 -3.27
C GLN A 39 9.26 -16.57 -2.79
N LEU A 40 9.51 -16.56 -1.47
CA LEU A 40 10.75 -17.11 -0.94
C LEU A 40 10.78 -18.63 -1.22
N PRO A 41 11.87 -19.20 -1.76
CA PRO A 41 11.92 -20.64 -2.01
C PRO A 41 11.65 -21.39 -0.71
N ASN A 42 10.70 -22.32 -0.71
CA ASN A 42 10.32 -23.12 0.46
C ASN A 42 11.54 -23.73 1.19
N PHE A 43 12.59 -24.07 0.43
CA PHE A 43 13.86 -24.57 0.96
C PHE A 43 14.59 -23.59 1.89
N LEU A 44 14.54 -22.28 1.61
CA LEU A 44 15.21 -21.27 2.43
C LEU A 44 14.49 -21.05 3.76
N ASN A 45 13.17 -21.14 3.76
CA ASN A 45 12.37 -21.17 4.99
C ASN A 45 12.70 -22.42 5.82
N ILE A 46 12.80 -23.60 5.19
CA ILE A 46 13.19 -24.85 5.86
C ILE A 46 14.57 -24.72 6.53
N ILE A 47 15.58 -24.21 5.82
CA ILE A 47 16.93 -23.99 6.38
C ILE A 47 16.88 -23.03 7.58
N LEU A 48 16.17 -21.91 7.45
CA LEU A 48 16.06 -20.92 8.53
C LEU A 48 15.36 -21.50 9.77
N SER A 49 14.33 -22.33 9.59
CA SER A 49 13.70 -23.06 10.71
C SER A 49 14.63 -24.09 11.35
N ILE A 50 15.46 -24.80 10.58
CA ILE A 50 16.45 -25.73 11.13
C ILE A 50 17.48 -24.95 11.97
N VAL A 51 18.02 -23.85 11.45
CA VAL A 51 18.97 -22.99 12.17
C VAL A 51 18.35 -22.42 13.44
N PHE A 52 17.08 -22.03 13.40
CA PHE A 52 16.34 -21.58 14.58
C PHE A 52 16.25 -22.65 15.67
N ILE A 53 15.95 -23.90 15.29
CA ILE A 53 15.91 -25.03 16.22
C ILE A 53 17.26 -25.21 16.91
N PHE A 54 18.37 -25.16 16.17
CA PHE A 54 19.71 -25.26 16.76
C PHE A 54 20.02 -24.09 17.72
N ILE A 55 19.68 -22.85 17.35
CA ILE A 55 19.89 -21.66 18.19
C ILE A 55 19.03 -21.70 19.47
N ALA A 56 17.84 -22.30 19.42
CA ALA A 56 16.98 -22.48 20.59
C ALA A 56 17.42 -23.64 21.47
N PHE A 57 17.84 -24.76 20.88
CA PHE A 57 18.06 -26.01 21.58
C PHE A 57 19.46 -26.13 22.21
N ILE A 58 20.50 -25.59 21.57
CA ILE A 58 21.87 -25.64 22.10
C ILE A 58 22.01 -24.93 23.46
N PRO A 59 21.59 -23.67 23.62
CA PRO A 59 21.74 -22.99 24.90
C PRO A 59 20.80 -23.57 25.97
N PHE A 60 19.63 -24.10 25.58
CA PHE A 60 18.76 -24.86 26.48
C PHE A 60 19.46 -26.10 27.04
N ALA A 61 20.08 -26.92 26.18
CA ALA A 61 20.82 -28.10 26.60
C ALA A 61 22.05 -27.76 27.48
N LEU A 62 22.73 -26.65 27.19
CA LEU A 62 23.86 -26.17 28.00
C LEU A 62 23.42 -25.75 29.42
N VAL A 63 22.33 -25.00 29.54
CA VAL A 63 21.78 -24.62 30.86
C VAL A 63 21.37 -25.85 31.65
N PHE A 64 20.80 -26.86 30.99
CA PHE A 64 20.44 -28.13 31.62
C PHE A 64 21.65 -28.94 32.08
N SER A 65 22.78 -28.87 31.38
CA SER A 65 24.00 -29.63 31.70
C SER A 65 24.84 -29.01 32.81
N ILE A 66 24.87 -27.67 32.90
CA ILE A 66 25.77 -26.94 33.80
C ILE A 66 25.18 -26.73 35.20
N ILE A 67 23.86 -26.53 35.32
CA ILE A 67 23.22 -26.18 36.59
C ILE A 67 22.75 -27.46 37.31
N PRO A 68 23.28 -27.78 38.51
CA PRO A 68 22.86 -28.93 39.29
C PRO A 68 21.38 -28.90 39.70
N GLU A 69 20.77 -30.07 39.87
CA GLU A 69 19.33 -30.23 40.10
C GLU A 69 18.80 -29.52 41.36
N TYR A 70 19.63 -29.41 42.40
CA TYR A 70 19.23 -28.76 43.66
C TYR A 70 19.04 -27.23 43.52
N PHE A 71 19.46 -26.63 42.41
CA PHE A 71 19.16 -25.23 42.07
C PHE A 71 17.96 -25.09 41.11
N ALA A 72 16.88 -25.83 41.36
CA ALA A 72 15.73 -25.93 40.47
C ALA A 72 15.12 -24.58 40.05
N ILE A 73 14.96 -23.64 40.99
CA ILE A 73 14.36 -22.31 40.72
C ILE A 73 15.26 -21.47 39.80
N ILE A 74 16.56 -21.46 40.07
CA ILE A 74 17.55 -20.72 39.28
C ILE A 74 17.62 -21.33 37.86
N ARG A 75 17.66 -22.66 37.77
CA ARG A 75 17.63 -23.40 36.49
C ARG A 75 16.39 -23.04 35.66
N PHE A 76 15.22 -22.99 36.28
CA PHE A 76 13.98 -22.61 35.61
C PHE A 76 14.03 -21.19 35.02
N ILE A 77 14.53 -20.21 35.78
CA ILE A 77 14.67 -18.83 35.31
C ILE A 77 15.62 -18.74 34.12
N PHE A 78 16.80 -19.37 34.20
CA PHE A 78 17.77 -19.36 33.10
C PHE A 78 17.25 -20.03 31.82
N VAL A 79 16.47 -21.10 31.96
CA VAL A 79 15.81 -21.77 30.82
C VAL A 79 14.87 -20.80 30.09
N TRP A 80 14.01 -20.08 30.82
CA TRP A 80 13.08 -19.14 30.21
C TRP A 80 13.76 -17.92 29.58
N ILE A 81 14.80 -17.39 30.24
CA ILE A 81 15.60 -16.28 29.69
C ILE A 81 16.32 -16.74 28.41
N SER A 82 16.94 -17.92 28.43
CA SER A 82 17.60 -18.50 27.26
C SER A 82 16.62 -18.74 26.12
N PHE A 83 15.44 -19.29 26.42
CA PHE A 83 14.42 -19.58 25.42
C PHE A 83 13.89 -18.29 24.77
N GLY A 84 13.52 -17.28 25.58
CA GLY A 84 13.07 -15.98 25.07
C GLY A 84 14.16 -15.26 24.26
N GLY A 85 15.41 -15.31 24.74
CA GLY A 85 16.57 -14.75 24.04
C GLY A 85 16.82 -15.41 22.68
N SER A 86 16.73 -16.75 22.61
CA SER A 86 16.89 -17.49 21.35
C SER A 86 15.77 -17.20 20.36
N ILE A 87 14.51 -17.09 20.82
CA ILE A 87 13.39 -16.70 19.96
C ILE A 87 13.63 -15.31 19.37
N TYR A 88 13.98 -14.34 20.21
CA TYR A 88 14.23 -12.96 19.79
C TYR A 88 15.39 -12.88 18.79
N LEU A 89 16.51 -13.55 19.08
CA LEU A 89 17.69 -13.56 18.21
C LEU A 89 17.38 -14.23 16.87
N GLY A 90 16.66 -15.35 16.88
CA GLY A 90 16.24 -16.06 15.68
C GLY A 90 15.30 -15.23 14.80
N ALA A 91 14.30 -14.57 15.40
CA ALA A 91 13.41 -13.66 14.68
C ALA A 91 14.18 -12.49 14.05
N ARG A 92 15.11 -11.89 14.79
CA ARG A 92 15.95 -10.79 14.30
C ARG A 92 16.82 -11.22 13.11
N LEU A 93 17.52 -12.36 13.24
CA LEU A 93 18.35 -12.90 12.16
C LEU A 93 17.51 -13.24 10.91
N TYR A 94 16.32 -13.81 11.10
CA TYR A 94 15.39 -14.09 10.02
C TYR A 94 15.05 -12.80 9.25
N THR A 95 14.59 -11.76 9.94
CA THR A 95 14.23 -10.48 9.30
C THR A 95 15.38 -9.84 8.54
N GLU A 96 16.60 -9.86 9.11
CA GLU A 96 17.81 -9.30 8.51
C GLU A 96 18.21 -10.05 7.22
N VAL A 97 18.17 -11.39 7.25
CA VAL A 97 18.50 -12.22 6.08
C VAL A 97 17.48 -12.00 4.96
N ILE A 98 16.18 -12.01 5.28
CA ILE A 98 15.12 -11.74 4.31
C ILE A 98 15.31 -10.36 3.69
N TYR A 99 15.56 -9.33 4.50
CA TYR A 99 15.79 -7.97 4.02
C TYR A 99 16.98 -7.89 3.05
N ARG A 100 18.11 -8.53 3.37
CA ARG A 100 19.30 -8.55 2.50
C ARG A 100 19.05 -9.28 1.18
N LEU A 101 18.41 -10.45 1.23
CA LEU A 101 18.07 -11.21 0.03
C LEU A 101 17.11 -10.42 -0.87
N ASN A 102 16.10 -9.76 -0.29
CA ASN A 102 15.18 -8.89 -1.01
C ASN A 102 15.93 -7.76 -1.71
N ARG A 103 16.84 -7.08 -1.01
CA ARG A 103 17.64 -6.00 -1.59
C ARG A 103 18.48 -6.47 -2.77
N ILE A 104 19.09 -7.66 -2.67
CA ILE A 104 19.90 -8.23 -3.77
C ILE A 104 19.00 -8.57 -4.97
N GLN A 105 17.84 -9.19 -4.75
CA GLN A 105 16.94 -9.54 -5.85
C GLN A 105 16.35 -8.32 -6.54
N ILE A 106 15.94 -7.30 -5.77
CA ILE A 106 15.48 -6.01 -6.31
C ILE A 106 16.59 -5.38 -7.15
N LYS A 107 17.82 -5.34 -6.63
CA LYS A 107 18.98 -4.82 -7.38
C LYS A 107 19.17 -5.58 -8.69
N LYS A 108 19.16 -6.92 -8.67
CA LYS A 108 19.28 -7.75 -9.87
C LYS A 108 18.14 -7.52 -10.87
N ARG A 109 16.90 -7.32 -10.40
CA ARG A 109 15.74 -7.03 -11.26
C ARG A 109 15.89 -5.66 -11.93
N ILE A 110 16.28 -4.64 -11.17
CA ILE A 110 16.54 -3.29 -11.68
C ILE A 110 17.68 -3.34 -12.69
N GLU A 111 18.77 -4.03 -12.37
CA GLU A 111 19.93 -4.19 -13.25
C GLU A 111 19.57 -4.92 -14.54
N LYS A 112 18.81 -6.02 -14.46
CA LYS A 112 18.31 -6.77 -15.61
C LYS A 112 17.42 -5.90 -16.51
N ASN A 113 16.59 -5.04 -15.92
CA ASN A 113 15.67 -4.16 -16.65
C ASN A 113 16.23 -2.74 -16.83
N ASN A 114 17.52 -2.51 -16.59
CA ASN A 114 18.09 -1.16 -16.52
C ASN A 114 17.90 -0.39 -17.83
N HIS A 115 18.10 -1.08 -18.95
CA HIS A 115 17.87 -0.50 -20.28
C HIS A 115 16.40 -0.08 -20.46
N THR A 116 15.45 -0.96 -20.11
CA THR A 116 14.02 -0.65 -20.17
C THR A 116 13.65 0.50 -19.24
N LEU A 117 14.16 0.52 -18.01
CA LEU A 117 13.93 1.60 -17.04
C LEU A 117 14.46 2.94 -17.55
N THR A 118 15.66 2.94 -18.16
CA THR A 118 16.25 4.14 -18.75
C THR A 118 15.39 4.65 -19.90
N ASN A 119 14.91 3.76 -20.77
CA ASN A 119 14.01 4.12 -21.86
C ASN A 119 12.68 4.69 -21.35
N LEU A 120 12.11 4.13 -20.29
CA LEU A 120 10.89 4.65 -19.66
C LEU A 120 11.11 6.05 -19.06
N ILE A 121 12.25 6.30 -18.42
CA ILE A 121 12.61 7.63 -17.89
C ILE A 121 12.74 8.65 -19.02
N LEU A 122 13.40 8.28 -20.13
CA LEU A 122 13.53 9.15 -21.30
C LEU A 122 12.17 9.43 -21.95
N ALA A 123 11.35 8.40 -22.11
CA ALA A 123 9.99 8.54 -22.64
C ALA A 123 9.11 9.41 -21.74
N GLU A 124 9.22 9.28 -20.42
CA GLU A 124 8.53 10.16 -19.47
C GLU A 124 8.95 11.61 -19.66
N LYS A 125 10.26 11.90 -19.73
CA LYS A 125 10.76 13.28 -19.94
C LYS A 125 10.19 13.89 -21.22
N GLN A 126 10.26 13.16 -22.33
CA GLN A 126 9.72 13.62 -23.62
C GLN A 126 8.21 13.90 -23.55
N LEU A 127 7.44 13.02 -22.89
CA LEU A 127 5.99 13.21 -22.75
C LEU A 127 5.66 14.40 -21.83
N VAL A 128 6.44 14.62 -20.76
CA VAL A 128 6.26 15.76 -19.86
C VAL A 128 6.54 17.08 -20.59
N GLU A 129 7.62 17.16 -21.37
CA GLU A 129 7.95 18.34 -22.18
C GLU A 129 6.83 18.66 -23.19
N GLN A 130 6.29 17.65 -23.88
CA GLN A 130 5.15 17.84 -24.79
C GLN A 130 3.90 18.35 -24.06
N LEU A 131 3.63 17.86 -22.85
CA LEU A 131 2.50 18.33 -22.03
C LEU A 131 2.71 19.73 -21.46
N ASP A 132 3.96 20.14 -21.21
CA ASP A 132 4.30 21.50 -20.78
C ASP A 132 4.01 22.52 -21.88
N ILE A 133 4.29 22.18 -23.15
CA ILE A 133 3.96 23.01 -24.32
C ILE A 133 2.44 23.26 -24.39
N LEU A 134 1.63 22.23 -24.11
CA LEU A 134 0.16 22.31 -24.10
C LEU A 134 -0.41 23.07 -22.89
N LYS A 135 0.46 23.50 -21.96
CA LYS A 135 0.12 24.22 -20.72
C LYS A 135 -0.89 23.49 -19.83
N ILE A 136 -0.91 22.16 -19.89
CA ILE A 136 -1.82 21.36 -19.06
C ILE A 136 -1.30 21.37 -17.62
N PRO A 137 -2.16 21.70 -16.62
CA PRO A 137 -1.78 21.72 -15.21
C PRO A 137 -1.12 20.41 -14.74
N VAL A 138 0.07 20.50 -14.14
CA VAL A 138 0.92 19.34 -13.79
C VAL A 138 0.20 18.33 -12.89
N ASP A 139 -0.50 18.82 -11.86
CA ASP A 139 -1.18 17.98 -10.88
C ASP A 139 -2.35 17.20 -11.46
N TYR A 140 -2.85 17.60 -12.63
CA TYR A 140 -4.02 17.03 -13.30
C TYR A 140 -3.66 16.20 -14.54
N ARG A 141 -2.36 15.88 -14.73
CA ARG A 141 -1.86 15.04 -15.84
C ARG A 141 -2.09 13.55 -15.58
N TYR A 142 -3.35 13.17 -15.40
CA TYR A 142 -3.77 11.78 -15.31
C TYR A 142 -5.10 11.56 -16.04
N PRO A 143 -5.40 10.33 -16.52
CA PRO A 143 -6.50 10.10 -17.46
C PRO A 143 -7.87 10.60 -16.99
N TYR A 144 -8.17 10.41 -15.70
CA TYR A 144 -9.46 10.82 -15.12
C TYR A 144 -9.68 12.34 -15.20
N ALA A 145 -8.72 13.16 -14.73
CA ALA A 145 -8.86 14.61 -14.75
C ALA A 145 -8.97 15.16 -16.17
N ILE A 146 -8.14 14.68 -17.10
CA ILE A 146 -8.19 15.13 -18.49
C ILE A 146 -9.52 14.82 -19.16
N SER A 147 -10.08 13.63 -18.90
CA SER A 147 -11.42 13.28 -19.41
C SER A 147 -12.52 14.19 -18.85
N ARG A 148 -12.37 14.66 -17.61
CA ARG A 148 -13.31 15.63 -17.01
C ARG A 148 -13.13 17.02 -17.61
N PHE A 149 -11.90 17.49 -17.79
CA PHE A 149 -11.61 18.79 -18.40
C PHE A 149 -12.16 18.86 -19.83
N GLU A 150 -11.97 17.81 -20.63
CA GLU A 150 -12.56 17.69 -21.97
C GLU A 150 -14.09 17.84 -21.93
N SER A 151 -14.74 17.19 -20.96
CA SER A 151 -16.19 17.28 -20.75
C SER A 151 -16.64 18.68 -20.33
N TYR A 152 -15.89 19.39 -19.50
CA TYR A 152 -16.26 20.75 -19.08
C TYR A 152 -16.12 21.75 -20.22
N LEU A 153 -15.06 21.62 -21.01
CA LEU A 153 -14.79 22.49 -22.16
C LEU A 153 -15.76 22.22 -23.32
N SER A 154 -16.12 20.95 -23.59
CA SER A 154 -17.08 20.59 -24.64
C SER A 154 -18.51 20.98 -24.31
N ASN A 155 -18.89 20.91 -23.03
CA ASN A 155 -20.23 21.27 -22.54
C ASN A 155 -20.35 22.75 -22.16
N TYR A 156 -19.37 23.60 -22.49
CA TYR A 156 -19.40 25.04 -22.16
C TYR A 156 -19.53 25.33 -20.66
N ARG A 157 -19.11 24.40 -19.80
CA ARG A 157 -19.09 24.57 -18.35
C ARG A 157 -17.85 25.33 -17.87
N ALA A 158 -16.79 25.37 -18.68
CA ALA A 158 -15.54 26.06 -18.38
C ALA A 158 -15.00 26.78 -19.62
N ASP A 159 -14.32 27.92 -19.42
CA ASP A 159 -13.71 28.70 -20.49
C ASP A 159 -12.18 28.62 -20.52
N ASN A 160 -11.55 28.21 -19.42
CA ASN A 160 -10.10 28.09 -19.28
C ASN A 160 -9.71 26.96 -18.31
N TYR A 161 -8.42 26.69 -18.16
CA TYR A 161 -7.92 25.66 -17.24
C TYR A 161 -8.20 25.94 -15.76
N LYS A 162 -8.23 27.21 -15.34
CA LYS A 162 -8.54 27.57 -13.95
C LYS A 162 -9.97 27.20 -13.61
N ASP A 163 -10.91 27.46 -14.51
CA ASP A 163 -12.31 27.09 -14.33
C ASP A 163 -12.49 25.57 -14.35
N CYS A 164 -11.81 24.87 -15.25
CA CYS A 164 -11.80 23.40 -15.27
C CYS A 164 -11.32 22.82 -13.92
N VAL A 165 -10.23 23.35 -13.39
CA VAL A 165 -9.66 22.93 -12.10
C VAL A 165 -10.63 23.24 -10.95
N ASN A 166 -11.21 24.44 -10.92
CA ASN A 166 -12.17 24.82 -9.89
C ASN A 166 -13.39 23.89 -9.86
N ILE A 167 -13.98 23.63 -11.03
CA ILE A 167 -15.14 22.72 -11.15
C ILE A 167 -14.75 21.31 -10.74
N PHE A 168 -13.59 20.84 -11.18
CA PHE A 168 -13.09 19.51 -10.84
C PHE A 168 -12.90 19.32 -9.33
N GLU A 169 -12.24 20.26 -8.66
CA GLU A 169 -12.03 20.18 -7.21
C GLU A 169 -13.34 20.34 -6.43
N GLN A 170 -14.25 21.19 -6.89
CA GLN A 170 -15.58 21.31 -6.29
C GLN A 170 -16.36 20.00 -6.38
N GLU A 171 -16.38 19.34 -7.55
CA GLU A 171 -17.04 18.05 -7.72
C GLU A 171 -16.37 16.97 -6.87
N ARG A 172 -15.04 16.93 -6.82
CA ARG A 172 -14.28 15.99 -5.98
C ARG A 172 -14.56 16.18 -4.48
N HIS A 173 -14.68 17.43 -4.02
CA HIS A 173 -15.08 17.73 -2.65
C HIS A 173 -16.51 17.29 -2.37
N ASN A 174 -17.42 17.45 -3.32
CA ASN A 174 -18.81 17.00 -3.18
C ASN A 174 -18.91 15.46 -3.13
N GLU A 175 -18.18 14.75 -3.99
CA GLU A 175 -18.11 13.28 -3.98
C GLU A 175 -17.64 12.76 -2.62
N ARG A 176 -16.56 13.34 -2.07
CA ARG A 176 -16.07 12.99 -0.73
C ARG A 176 -17.12 13.18 0.37
N ARG A 177 -17.85 14.31 0.34
CA ARG A 177 -18.93 14.57 1.30
C ARG A 177 -20.07 13.57 1.16
N ILE A 178 -20.42 13.17 -0.06
CA ILE A 178 -21.49 12.18 -0.30
C ILE A 178 -21.07 10.82 0.26
N ASP A 179 -19.82 10.40 0.07
CA ASP A 179 -19.33 9.12 0.59
C ASP A 179 -19.22 9.13 2.13
N GLU A 180 -18.81 10.25 2.72
CA GLU A 180 -18.87 10.45 4.18
C GLU A 180 -20.31 10.33 4.71
N LEU A 181 -21.28 10.97 4.05
CA LEU A 181 -22.70 10.90 4.42
C LEU A 181 -23.24 9.47 4.31
N ARG A 182 -22.87 8.73 3.26
CA ARG A 182 -23.24 7.31 3.11
C ARG A 182 -22.71 6.47 4.25
N THR A 183 -21.44 6.68 4.61
CA THR A 183 -20.80 5.98 5.74
C THR A 183 -21.52 6.27 7.06
N ILE A 184 -21.90 7.52 7.29
CA ILE A 184 -22.68 7.91 8.49
C ILE A 184 -24.06 7.25 8.50
N GLN A 185 -24.76 7.22 7.36
CA GLN A 185 -26.07 6.56 7.26
C GLN A 185 -25.99 5.05 7.52
N GLU A 186 -24.94 4.39 7.01
CA GLU A 186 -24.70 2.98 7.29
C GLU A 186 -24.42 2.74 8.78
N LEU A 187 -23.58 3.58 9.41
CA LEU A 187 -23.32 3.51 10.85
C LEU A 187 -24.59 3.72 11.67
N GLN A 188 -25.45 4.66 11.27
CA GLN A 188 -26.74 4.89 11.93
C GLN A 188 -27.66 3.68 11.79
N ARG A 189 -27.74 3.05 10.61
CA ARG A 189 -28.53 1.82 10.42
C ARG A 189 -28.04 0.68 11.30
N VAL A 190 -26.73 0.45 11.35
CA VAL A 190 -26.13 -0.59 12.21
C VAL A 190 -26.36 -0.28 13.69
N THR A 191 -26.25 0.98 14.09
CA THR A 191 -26.46 1.40 15.48
C THR A 191 -27.92 1.20 15.89
N ASN A 192 -28.87 1.63 15.06
CA ASN A 192 -30.29 1.45 15.31
C ASN A 192 -30.65 -0.03 15.38
N HIS A 193 -30.13 -0.87 14.47
CA HIS A 193 -30.33 -2.32 14.53
C HIS A 193 -29.83 -2.93 15.85
N LYS A 194 -28.64 -2.53 16.32
CA LYS A 194 -28.11 -2.99 17.62
C LYS A 194 -28.93 -2.51 18.82
N ILE A 195 -29.49 -1.29 18.74
CA ILE A 195 -30.40 -0.77 19.77
C ILE A 195 -31.68 -1.61 19.80
N ASP A 196 -32.24 -1.96 18.64
CA ASP A 196 -33.44 -2.80 18.56
C ASP A 196 -33.20 -4.21 19.09
N GLU A 197 -32.05 -4.83 18.76
CA GLU A 197 -31.62 -6.10 19.35
C GLU A 197 -31.48 -6.00 20.88
N GLY A 198 -30.81 -4.97 21.37
CA GLY A 198 -30.63 -4.73 22.80
C GLY A 198 -31.96 -4.53 23.54
N ASN A 199 -32.88 -3.76 22.96
CA ASN A 199 -34.23 -3.55 23.49
C ASN A 199 -35.01 -4.87 23.53
N THR A 200 -34.93 -5.68 22.48
CA THR A 200 -35.60 -6.99 22.41
C THR A 200 -35.06 -7.94 23.49
N ILE A 201 -33.73 -8.00 23.67
CA ILE A 201 -33.09 -8.80 24.73
C ILE A 201 -33.52 -8.29 26.12
N GLY A 202 -33.55 -6.98 26.32
CA GLY A 202 -34.02 -6.36 27.57
C GLY A 202 -35.46 -6.73 27.90
N LEU A 203 -36.35 -6.73 26.90
CA LEU A 203 -37.75 -7.11 27.03
C LEU A 203 -37.92 -8.59 27.38
N ILE A 204 -37.16 -9.48 26.72
CA ILE A 204 -37.14 -10.92 27.02
C ILE A 204 -36.72 -11.15 28.48
N ASN A 205 -35.69 -10.46 28.96
CA ASN A 205 -35.23 -10.59 30.34
C ASN A 205 -36.25 -10.07 31.37
N LEU A 206 -36.98 -9.00 31.05
CA LEU A 206 -38.05 -8.48 31.91
C LEU A 206 -39.24 -9.44 32.01
N ILE A 207 -39.59 -10.13 30.92
CA ILE A 207 -40.66 -11.14 30.92
C ILE A 207 -40.22 -12.39 31.70
N LYS A 208 -38.95 -12.79 31.59
CA LYS A 208 -38.42 -14.01 32.23
C LYS A 208 -38.22 -13.88 33.74
N ASN A 209 -38.00 -12.66 34.24
CA ASN A 209 -37.82 -12.37 35.67
C ASN A 209 -39.12 -11.97 36.39
N ARG A 210 -40.28 -12.23 35.78
CA ARG A 210 -41.61 -12.00 36.35
C ARG A 210 -42.30 -13.33 36.63
#